data_AF-A0A2R4X0Z6-F1
#
_entry.id   AF-A0A2R4X0Z6-F1
#
_cell.length_a   1.000
_cell.length_b   1.000
_cell.length_c   1.000
_cell.angle_alpha   90.00
_cell.angle_beta   90.00
_cell.angle_gamma   90.00
#
_symmetry.space_group_name_H-M   'P 1'
#
loop_
_entity.id
_entity.type
_entity.pdbx_description
1 polymer ?
#
loop_
_entity_poly.entity_id
_entity_poly.type
_entity_poly.pdbx_seq_one_letter_code
_entity_poly.pdbx_strand_id
1 'polypeptide(L)' 'MELDLLPAAGALAAVIAVSVGALIALPWMSASTVAMMVLPSMVIYGAIAFVIGTSYGQSRAGA' A
#
# COMPACT_ATOMS: atom_id res chain seq x y z
N MET A 1 15.15 14.74 -4.32
CA MET A 1 13.73 15.13 -4.15
C MET A 1 13.36 14.95 -2.70
N GLU A 2 12.80 15.97 -2.07
CA GLU A 2 12.22 15.84 -0.74
C GLU A 2 10.95 15.00 -0.86
N LEU A 3 10.83 13.93 -0.07
CA LEU A 3 9.67 13.06 -0.12
C LEU A 3 8.55 13.73 0.69
N ASP A 4 7.52 14.22 0.01
CA ASP A 4 6.33 14.68 0.70
C ASP A 4 5.55 13.46 1.22
N LEU A 5 5.61 13.28 2.54
CA LEU A 5 5.09 12.07 3.20
C LEU A 5 3.59 11.94 3.03
N LEU A 6 2.86 13.06 2.97
CA LEU A 6 1.40 13.06 2.95
C LEU A 6 0.83 12.64 1.58
N PRO A 7 1.27 13.21 0.43
CA PRO A 7 0.90 12.72 -0.89
C PRO A 7 1.35 11.28 -1.13
N ALA A 8 2.55 10.91 -0.68
CA ALA A 8 3.08 9.57 -0.89
C ALA A 8 2.30 8.50 -0.10
N ALA A 9 1.95 8.78 1.16
CA ALA A 9 1.06 7.91 1.94
C ALA A 9 -0.36 7.86 1.35
N GLY A 10 -0.87 8.99 0.85
CA GLY A 10 -2.14 9.06 0.13
C GLY A 10 -2.17 8.17 -1.11
N ALA A 11 -1.07 8.15 -1.88
CA ALA A 11 -0.92 7.26 -3.03
C ALA A 11 -0.92 5.78 -2.63
N LEU A 12 -0.23 5.41 -1.55
CA LEU A 12 -0.27 4.04 -1.01
C LEU A 12 -1.70 3.63 -0.63
N ALA A 13 -2.43 4.51 0.09
CA ALA A 13 -3.81 4.25 0.47
C ALA A 13 -4.73 4.08 -0.74
N ALA A 14 -4.54 4.88 -1.79
CA ALA A 14 -5.29 4.75 -3.04
C ALA A 14 -5.04 3.39 -3.74
N VAL A 15 -3.78 2.94 -3.79
CA VAL A 15 -3.42 1.62 -4.35
C VAL A 15 -4.09 0.49 -3.56
N ILE A 16 -4.09 0.57 -2.22
CA ILE A 16 -4.77 -0.42 -1.36
C ILE A 16 -6.27 -0.42 -1.65
N ALA A 17 -6.91 0.75 -1.72
CA ALA A 17 -8.34 0.87 -1.97
C ALA A 17 -8.75 0.29 -3.33
N VAL A 18 -8.00 0.59 -4.40
CA VAL A 18 -8.24 0.03 -5.74
C VAL A 18 -8.08 -1.48 -5.72
N SER A 19 -7.03 -2.00 -5.07
CA SER A 19 -6.76 -3.43 -5.03
C SER A 19 -7.84 -4.20 -4.27
N VAL A 20 -8.30 -3.67 -3.14
CA VAL A 20 -9.40 -4.26 -2.35
C VAL A 20 -10.71 -4.22 -3.12
N GLY A 21 -11.02 -3.10 -3.78
CA GLY A 21 -12.20 -2.98 -4.64
C GLY A 21 -12.19 -4.01 -5.78
N ALA A 22 -11.05 -4.20 -6.43
CA ALA A 22 -10.89 -5.21 -7.48
C ALA A 22 -11.10 -6.64 -6.94
N LEU A 23 -10.54 -6.96 -5.76
CA LEU A 23 -10.71 -8.28 -5.13
C LEU A 23 -12.15 -8.56 -4.68
N ILE A 24 -12.93 -7.53 -4.34
CA ILE A 24 -14.35 -7.69 -4.01
C ILE A 24 -15.17 -7.86 -5.29
N ALA A 25 -14.83 -7.15 -6.36
CA ALA A 25 -15.53 -7.22 -7.64
C ALA A 25 -15.28 -8.54 -8.39
N LEU A 26 -14.09 -9.11 -8.23
CA LEU A 26 -13.71 -10.39 -8.81
C LEU A 26 -14.03 -11.50 -7.78
N PRO A 27 -15.00 -12.40 -8.02
CA PRO A 27 -15.49 -13.36 -7.02
C PRO A 27 -14.53 -14.55 -6.80
N TRP A 28 -13.24 -14.27 -6.60
CA TRP A 28 -12.21 -15.26 -6.33
C TRP A 28 -12.17 -15.66 -4.84
N MET A 29 -12.69 -14.81 -3.95
CA MET A 29 -12.80 -15.07 -2.52
C MET A 29 -13.96 -14.28 -1.90
N SER A 30 -14.40 -14.69 -0.70
CA SER A 30 -15.44 -13.98 0.05
C SER A 30 -14.99 -12.58 0.45
N ALA A 31 -15.90 -11.60 0.40
CA ALA A 31 -15.65 -10.24 0.86
C ALA A 31 -15.19 -10.19 2.33
N SER A 32 -15.66 -11.11 3.18
CA SER A 32 -15.21 -11.24 4.57
C SER A 32 -13.72 -11.61 4.65
N THR A 33 -13.25 -12.50 3.78
CA THR A 33 -11.83 -12.88 3.71
C THR A 33 -10.97 -11.70 3.27
N VAL A 34 -11.44 -10.94 2.26
CA VAL A 34 -10.75 -9.73 1.81
C VAL A 34 -10.64 -8.72 2.96
N ALA A 35 -11.75 -8.41 3.63
CA ALA A 35 -11.80 -7.37 4.66
C ALA A 35 -11.04 -7.73 5.95
N MET A 36 -11.08 -8.99 6.38
CA MET A 36 -10.54 -9.40 7.69
C MET A 36 -9.16 -10.08 7.62
N MET A 37 -8.66 -10.43 6.43
CA MET A 37 -7.36 -11.09 6.28
C MET A 37 -6.46 -10.37 5.28
N VAL A 38 -6.98 -10.11 4.09
CA VAL A 38 -6.19 -9.51 3.00
C VAL A 38 -5.92 -8.04 3.24
N LEU A 39 -6.95 -7.24 3.52
CA LEU A 39 -6.80 -5.81 3.77
C LEU A 39 -5.83 -5.52 4.94
N PRO A 40 -5.94 -6.17 6.12
CA PRO A 40 -4.98 -5.97 7.21
C PRO A 40 -3.54 -6.30 6.82
N SER A 41 -3.32 -7.42 6.12
CA SER A 41 -1.98 -7.80 5.67
C SER A 41 -1.42 -6.83 4.60
N MET A 42 -2.24 -6.36 3.66
CA MET A 42 -1.86 -5.35 2.67
C MET A 42 -1.46 -4.03 3.32
N VAL A 43 -2.21 -3.58 4.34
CA VAL A 43 -1.90 -2.35 5.07
C VAL A 43 -0.57 -2.47 5.80
N ILE A 44 -0.37 -3.55 6.58
CA ILE A 44 0.87 -3.75 7.35
C ILE A 44 2.07 -3.89 6.42
N TYR A 45 1.99 -4.78 5.42
CA TYR A 45 3.07 -4.99 4.48
C TYR A 45 3.35 -3.75 3.64
N GLY A 46 2.30 -3.10 3.12
CA GLY A 46 2.41 -1.87 2.35
C GLY A 46 3.09 -0.76 3.13
N ALA A 47 2.76 -0.58 4.41
CA ALA A 47 3.43 0.39 5.28
C ALA A 47 4.91 0.07 5.49
N ILE A 48 5.25 -1.20 5.76
CA ILE A 48 6.65 -1.63 5.93
C ILE A 48 7.44 -1.40 4.63
N ALA A 49 6.92 -1.87 3.50
CA ALA A 49 7.57 -1.74 2.19
C ALA A 49 7.71 -0.26 1.78
N PHE A 50 6.72 0.57 2.08
CA PHE A 50 6.75 2.01 1.82
C PHE A 50 7.90 2.67 2.60
N VAL A 51 7.99 2.46 3.91
CA VAL A 51 9.04 3.06 4.75
C VAL A 51 10.43 2.63 4.28
N ILE A 52 10.63 1.34 4.01
CA ILE A 52 11.91 0.81 3.55
C ILE A 52 12.26 1.38 2.17
N GLY A 53 11.31 1.35 1.24
CA GLY A 53 11.48 1.81 -0.14
C GLY A 53 11.79 3.30 -0.23
N THR A 54 11.08 4.14 0.53
CA THR A 54 11.33 5.59 0.56
C THR A 54 12.67 5.90 1.19
N SER A 55 13.08 5.17 2.24
CA SER A 55 14.40 5.35 2.87
C SER A 55 15.54 5.03 1.89
N TYR A 56 15.44 3.89 1.18
CA TYR A 56 16.42 3.52 0.17
C TYR A 56 16.43 4.49 -1.02
N GLY A 57 15.24 4.92 -1.47
CA GLY A 57 15.09 5.90 -2.54
C GLY A 57 15.74 7.24 -2.21
N GLN A 58 15.56 7.74 -0.99
CA GLN A 58 16.22 8.95 -0.51
C GLN A 58 17.75 8.80 -0.48
N SER A 59 18.28 7.66 -0.02
CA SER A 59 19.73 7.41 -0.03
C SER A 59 20.33 7.42 -1.45
N ARG A 60 19.58 6.99 -2.46
CA ARG A 60 20.04 6.92 -3.86
C ARG A 60 19.82 8.22 -4.63
N ALA A 61 18.76 8.97 -4.31
CA ALA A 61 18.44 10.24 -4.97
C ALA A 61 19.35 11.40 -4.52
N GLY A 62 20.09 11.23 -3.42
CA GLY A 62 21.10 12.17 -2.93
C GLY A 62 22.55 11.76 -3.24
N ALA A 63 22.78 10.70 -4.02
CA ALA A 63 24.09 10.24 -4.48
C ALA A 63 24.41 10.74 -5.89
#